data_AF-A0A836UFV2-F1
#
_entry.id   AF-A0A836UFV2-F1
#
_cell.length_a   1.000
_cell.length_b   1.000
_cell.length_c   1.000
_cell.angle_alpha   90.00
_cell.angle_beta   90.00
_cell.angle_gamma   90.00
#
_symmetry.space_group_name_H-M   'P 1'
#
loop_
_entity.id
_entity.type
_entity.pdbx_description
1 polymer ?
#
loop_
_entity_poly.entity_id
_entity_poly.type
_entity_poly.pdbx_seq_one_letter_code
_entity_poly.pdbx_strand_id
1 'polypeptide(L)'
;MSPALKAPPDVAAPLYLSRVEENFWTHRLDELGALYVRLKIVRNGEDESIAQFADRMAKEAADPSIRNLILDLRHLPGGNDYLTPERMR
;
A
#
# COMPACT_ATOMS: atom_id res chain seq x y z
N MET A 1 -26.70 -19.82 -3.06
CA MET A 1 -25.72 -18.71 -3.09
C MET A 1 -26.28 -17.57 -2.27
N SER A 2 -25.55 -17.08 -1.26
CA SER A 2 -25.98 -15.91 -0.50
C SER A 2 -25.95 -14.68 -1.41
N PRO A 3 -26.96 -13.79 -1.35
CA PRO A 3 -26.92 -12.55 -2.12
C PRO A 3 -25.71 -11.72 -1.69
N ALA A 4 -24.95 -11.20 -2.65
CA ALA A 4 -23.83 -10.32 -2.36
C ALA A 4 -24.34 -9.08 -1.62
N LEU A 5 -23.74 -8.78 -0.46
CA LEU A 5 -23.99 -7.54 0.25
C LEU A 5 -23.47 -6.39 -0.64
N LYS A 6 -24.39 -5.57 -1.14
CA LYS A 6 -24.06 -4.36 -1.89
C LYS A 6 -23.84 -3.22 -0.90
N ALA A 7 -22.76 -2.47 -1.07
CA ALA A 7 -22.60 -1.21 -0.36
C ALA A 7 -23.74 -0.25 -0.76
N PRO A 8 -24.20 0.63 0.14
CA PRO A 8 -25.12 1.71 -0.23
C PRO A 8 -24.50 2.59 -1.33
N PRO A 9 -25.31 3.13 -2.25
CA PRO A 9 -24.82 3.85 -3.43
C PRO A 9 -23.98 5.09 -3.11
N ASP A 10 -24.18 5.70 -1.95
CA ASP A 10 -23.55 6.98 -1.56
C ASP A 10 -22.40 6.82 -0.56
N VAL A 11 -21.95 5.59 -0.30
CA VAL A 11 -20.83 5.33 0.62
C VAL A 11 -19.54 5.21 -0.18
N ALA A 12 -18.58 6.09 0.14
CA ALA A 12 -17.24 6.00 -0.42
C ALA A 12 -16.62 4.63 -0.10
N ALA A 13 -15.92 4.05 -1.08
CA ALA A 13 -15.17 2.84 -0.86
C ALA A 13 -14.15 3.06 0.29
N PRO A 14 -13.94 2.07 1.16
CA PRO A 14 -12.86 2.13 2.14
C PRO A 14 -11.53 2.44 1.47
N LEU A 15 -10.66 3.22 2.13
CA LEU A 15 -9.37 3.68 1.57
C LEU A 15 -8.55 2.56 0.92
N TYR A 16 -8.54 1.36 1.52
CA TYR A 16 -7.80 0.19 1.01
C TYR A 16 -8.32 -0.40 -0.32
N LEU A 17 -9.53 0.00 -0.74
CA LEU A 17 -10.16 -0.33 -2.01
C LEU A 17 -10.23 0.87 -2.98
N SER A 18 -9.72 2.05 -2.60
CA SER A 18 -9.82 3.25 -3.43
C SER A 18 -9.01 3.19 -4.73
N ARG A 19 -7.94 2.38 -4.74
CA ARG A 19 -6.96 2.28 -5.84
C ARG A 19 -6.57 0.82 -6.06
N VAL A 20 -7.54 0.00 -6.49
CA VAL A 20 -7.35 -1.46 -6.60
C VAL A 20 -6.40 -1.88 -7.71
N GLU A 21 -6.26 -1.08 -8.77
CA GLU A 21 -5.40 -1.40 -9.91
C GLU A 21 -3.91 -1.16 -9.65
N GLU A 22 -3.58 -0.22 -8.76
CA GLU A 22 -2.20 0.12 -8.43
C GLU A 22 -1.51 -0.98 -7.62
N ASN A 23 -0.29 -1.36 -8.05
CA ASN A 23 0.54 -2.36 -7.37
C ASN A 23 1.00 -1.88 -5.99
N PHE A 24 1.23 -0.57 -5.85
CA PHE A 24 1.64 0.07 -4.61
C PHE A 24 1.25 1.55 -4.66
N TRP A 25 1.03 2.16 -3.50
CA TRP A 25 0.80 3.61 -3.38
C TRP A 25 0.90 4.09 -1.94
N THR A 26 1.01 5.41 -1.78
CA THR A 26 1.02 6.11 -0.50
C THR A 26 -0.14 7.10 -0.38
N HIS A 27 -0.58 7.36 0.85
CA HIS A 27 -1.56 8.40 1.17
C HIS A 27 -1.27 8.98 2.55
N ARG A 28 -1.20 10.31 2.66
CA ARG A 28 -1.01 11.00 3.94
C ARG A 28 -2.34 11.07 4.70
N LEU A 29 -2.28 10.74 5.98
CA LEU A 29 -3.39 10.89 6.93
C LEU A 29 -2.94 11.91 7.97
N ASP A 30 -3.00 13.18 7.60
CA ASP A 30 -2.39 14.27 8.38
C ASP A 30 -3.00 14.39 9.78
N GLU A 31 -4.31 14.13 9.93
CA GLU A 31 -5.00 14.10 11.22
C GLU A 31 -4.41 13.05 12.20
N LEU A 32 -3.82 11.99 11.66
CA LEU A 32 -3.19 10.91 12.42
C LEU A 32 -1.66 11.05 12.47
N GLY A 33 -1.10 12.07 11.80
CA GLY A 33 0.33 12.16 11.54
C GLY A 33 0.87 10.85 10.96
N ALA A 34 0.16 10.26 10.00
CA ALA A 34 0.45 8.92 9.51
C ALA A 34 0.64 8.88 7.99
N LEU A 35 1.58 8.05 7.53
CA LEU A 35 1.69 7.66 6.14
C LEU A 35 1.06 6.28 5.96
N TYR A 36 0.00 6.21 5.18
CA TYR A 36 -0.58 4.97 4.73
C TYR A 36 0.16 4.47 3.49
N VAL A 37 0.64 3.24 3.54
CA VAL A 37 1.39 2.59 2.46
C VAL A 37 0.67 1.29 2.13
N ARG A 38 0.25 1.12 0.88
CA ARG A 38 -0.34 -0.14 0.41
C ARG A 38 0.61 -0.84 -0.52
N LEU A 39 0.81 -2.14 -0.30
CA LEU A 39 1.47 -3.04 -1.23
C LEU A 39 0.48 -4.14 -1.64
N LYS A 40 0.12 -4.16 -2.92
CA LYS A 40 -0.71 -5.22 -3.51
C LYS A 40 0.15 -6.36 -4.04
N ILE A 41 1.31 -6.06 -4.61
CA ILE A 41 2.22 -7.07 -5.17
C ILE A 41 3.66 -6.55 -5.18
N VAL A 42 4.64 -7.44 -4.97
CA VAL A 42 6.07 -7.14 -5.08
C VAL A 42 6.50 -7.19 -6.55
N ARG A 43 6.12 -6.17 -7.32
CA ARG A 43 6.48 -6.02 -8.75
C ARG A 43 6.50 -4.54 -9.11
N ASN A 44 7.28 -4.16 -10.13
CA ASN A 44 7.20 -2.83 -10.73
C ASN A 44 5.76 -2.48 -11.14
N GLY A 45 5.40 -1.21 -10.94
CA GLY A 45 4.23 -0.58 -11.54
C GLY A 45 4.45 -0.28 -13.01
N GLU A 46 3.46 0.38 -13.60
CA GLU A 46 3.52 0.83 -15.00
C GLU A 46 4.54 1.97 -15.18
N ASP A 47 4.46 2.98 -14.31
CA ASP A 47 5.30 4.19 -14.40
C ASP A 47 6.44 4.24 -13.38
N GLU A 48 6.38 3.41 -12.33
CA GLU A 48 7.33 3.44 -11.21
C GLU A 48 7.81 2.01 -10.91
N SER A 49 9.11 1.83 -10.70
CA SER A 49 9.65 0.56 -10.19
C SER A 49 9.45 0.45 -8.68
N ILE A 50 9.45 -0.76 -8.14
CA ILE A 50 9.30 -0.95 -6.69
C ILE A 50 10.44 -0.32 -5.88
N ALA A 51 11.65 -0.25 -6.44
CA ALA A 51 12.79 0.41 -5.82
C ALA A 51 12.58 1.93 -5.75
N GLN A 52 12.14 2.55 -6.86
CA GLN A 52 11.81 3.98 -6.89
C GLN A 52 10.67 4.31 -5.93
N PHE A 53 9.66 3.44 -5.85
CA PHE A 53 8.58 3.55 -4.88
C PHE A 53 9.11 3.54 -3.44
N ALA A 54 10.01 2.60 -3.11
CA ALA A 54 10.61 2.51 -1.77
C ALA A 54 11.39 3.78 -1.41
N ASP A 55 12.17 4.33 -2.35
CA ASP A 55 12.90 5.58 -2.16
C ASP A 55 11.95 6.77 -1.93
N ARG A 56 10.86 6.84 -2.71
CA ARG A 56 9.85 7.88 -2.57
C ARG A 56 9.10 7.76 -1.24
N MET A 57 8.66 6.56 -0.88
CA MET A 57 8.01 6.27 0.40
C MET A 57 8.91 6.65 1.58
N ALA A 58 10.21 6.31 1.53
CA ALA A 58 11.16 6.67 2.57
C ALA A 58 11.30 8.19 2.73
N LYS A 59 11.32 8.95 1.62
CA LYS A 59 11.32 10.41 1.65
C LYS A 59 10.04 10.99 2.25
N GLU A 60 8.87 10.43 1.90
CA GLU A 60 7.58 10.84 2.47
C GLU A 60 7.51 10.53 3.98
N ALA A 61 8.01 9.37 4.40
CA ALA A 61 8.04 8.96 5.80
C ALA A 61 9.02 9.76 6.66
N ALA A 62 10.02 10.42 6.05
CA ALA A 62 10.97 11.29 6.73
C ALA A 62 10.41 12.69 7.04
N ASP A 63 9.21 13.03 6.55
CA ASP A 63 8.53 14.28 6.91
C ASP A 63 8.26 14.32 8.43
N PRO A 64 8.71 15.36 9.17
CA PRO A 64 8.54 15.43 10.63
C PRO A 64 7.10 15.40 11.14
N SER A 65 6.12 15.70 10.27
CA SER A 65 4.70 15.62 10.61
C SER A 65 4.18 14.17 10.59
N ILE A 66 4.89 13.25 9.93
CA ILE A 66 4.59 11.83 9.90
C ILE A 66 5.31 11.15 11.07
N ARG A 67 4.53 10.63 12.02
CA ARG A 67 5.01 9.92 13.21
C ARG A 67 4.65 8.44 13.18
N ASN A 68 3.69 8.07 12.32
CA ASN A 68 3.14 6.73 12.23
C ASN A 68 3.24 6.21 10.79
N LEU A 69 3.48 4.92 10.64
CA LEU A 69 3.42 4.22 9.36
C LEU A 69 2.33 3.15 9.43
N ILE A 70 1.39 3.18 8.50
CA ILE A 70 0.38 2.13 8.34
C ILE A 70 0.74 1.34 7.09
N LEU A 71 1.23 0.11 7.27
CA LEU A 71 1.56 -0.78 6.17
C LEU A 71 0.41 -1.75 5.90
N ASP A 72 -0.28 -1.56 4.78
CA ASP A 72 -1.37 -2.42 4.34
C ASP A 72 -0.90 -3.50 3.36
N LEU A 73 -0.89 -4.74 3.86
CA LEU A 73 -0.52 -5.94 3.12
C LEU A 73 -1.70 -6.89 2.89
N ARG A 74 -2.96 -6.45 3.12
CA ARG A 74 -4.15 -7.32 3.08
C ARG A 74 -4.34 -8.07 1.77
N HIS A 75 -3.84 -7.51 0.67
CA HIS A 75 -3.92 -8.10 -0.66
C HIS A 75 -2.56 -8.53 -1.21
N LEU A 76 -1.50 -8.46 -0.40
CA LEU A 76 -0.20 -8.97 -0.79
C LEU A 76 -0.28 -10.51 -0.75
N PRO A 77 -0.17 -11.21 -1.89
CA PRO A 77 -0.27 -12.67 -1.92
C PRO A 77 0.92 -13.36 -1.21
N GLY A 78 1.90 -12.57 -0.74
CA GLY A 78 3.13 -13.05 -0.17
C GLY A 78 4.08 -13.60 -1.23
N GLY A 79 4.91 -14.53 -0.79
CA GLY A 79 5.99 -15.16 -1.53
C GLY A 79 6.85 -15.96 -0.56
N ASN A 80 7.86 -16.67 -1.06
CA ASN A 80 8.84 -17.33 -0.22
C ASN A 80 10.21 -16.68 -0.41
N ASP A 81 10.47 -15.66 0.39
CA ASP A 81 11.72 -14.90 0.30
C ASP A 81 12.96 -15.72 0.75
N TYR A 82 12.78 -16.89 1.39
CA TYR A 82 13.89 -17.84 1.62
C TYR A 82 14.45 -18.44 0.32
N LEU A 83 13.70 -18.37 -0.79
CA LEU A 83 14.19 -18.79 -2.11
C LEU A 83 15.02 -17.70 -2.81
N THR A 84 15.05 -16.48 -2.26
CA THR A 84 15.83 -15.33 -2.77
C THR A 84 16.49 -14.55 -1.61
N PRO A 85 17.33 -15.20 -0.78
CA PRO A 85 17.88 -14.61 0.44
C PRO A 85 18.78 -13.39 0.19
N GLU A 86 19.34 -13.25 -1.00
CA GLU A 86 20.11 -12.08 -1.43
C GLU A 86 19.29 -10.78 -1.45
N ARG A 87 17.96 -10.86 -1.49
CA ARG A 87 17.06 -9.69 -1.47
C ARG A 87 16.78 -9.14 -0.07
N MET A 88 17.19 -9.83 1.00
CA MET A 88 16.99 -9.43 2.40
C MET A 88 18.24 -8.81 3.07
N ARG A 89 19.30 -8.55 2.30
CA ARG A 89 20.57 -8.02 2.83
C ARG A 89 20.69 -6.52 2.72
#